data_AF-A0A942RKX9-F1
#
_entry.id   AF-A0A942RKX9-F1
#
_cell.length_a   1.000
_cell.length_b   1.000
_cell.length_c   1.000
_cell.angle_alpha   90.00
_cell.angle_beta   90.00
_cell.angle_gamma   90.00
#
_symmetry.space_group_name_H-M   'P 1'
#
loop_
_entity.id
_entity.type
_entity.pdbx_description
1 polymer ?
#
loop_
_entity_poly.entity_id
_entity_poly.type
_entity_poly.pdbx_seq_one_letter_code
_entity_poly.pdbx_strand_id
1 'polypeptide(L)'
;MNKIRLLVVDDVPQTRKDIIRLLYFEDDMEVVGEAGNGIEALQKMNELMPDVVLMDINMPQMDGIKATERARQIYPDISVIIISIQGESEYLKKSMVAGARDYLVKPLTSEDMATAIRSVYKQQHLHSSQQNSIHQEIPTGNNPPITGSVNIETGYHKNPADSRDFSSTVYQSRQPSGQQMEEPLSGGLRMIQQQEKQLPHGSVPPANKVMQIPQPESKPLGLVTLVFCGKGGVGKTTLATNLAVVLAQNEKKKVALIDLDLQFGDIAVMLNLTDGKTISDMVRDQQALNSDTLTNYMLRHFTGIDILPAPLFPQDAEYVTTQHVGTILRLLKENYDYIIIDTASAFHDINLQALDFTDQILLVANRDLATIKNVKTSLNILDSLDLRDKIRLVLNRSDQDLGVEIADLEKGVELVVSHQIPSDERSVISAINKGVPVVLSSGSAEISKSFRRLGEKMVGGKRLPNQEKQGKALINRIFSL
;
A
#
# COMPACT_ATOMS: atom_id res chain seq x y z
N MET A 1 28.71 -25.62 2.77
CA MET A 1 28.02 -24.37 3.17
C MET A 1 27.69 -24.50 4.65
N ASN A 2 27.75 -23.43 5.44
CA ASN A 2 27.27 -23.49 6.81
C ASN A 2 25.75 -23.69 6.80
N LYS A 3 25.26 -24.60 7.64
CA LYS A 3 23.82 -24.83 7.81
C LYS A 3 23.20 -23.67 8.59
N ILE A 4 21.94 -23.38 8.31
CA ILE A 4 21.14 -22.41 9.06
C ILE A 4 20.88 -22.98 10.46
N ARG A 5 21.34 -22.30 11.50
CA ARG A 5 21.26 -22.74 12.88
C ARG A 5 19.94 -22.29 13.50
N LEU A 6 19.14 -23.25 13.95
CA LEU A 6 17.77 -23.03 14.39
C LEU A 6 17.59 -23.29 15.88
N LEU A 7 16.82 -22.43 16.55
CA LEU A 7 16.31 -22.66 17.90
C LEU A 7 14.79 -22.85 17.83
N VAL A 8 14.26 -23.96 18.37
CA VAL A 8 12.81 -24.24 18.38
C VAL A 8 12.25 -24.00 19.78
N VAL A 9 11.23 -23.14 19.89
CA VAL A 9 10.65 -22.74 21.17
C VAL A 9 9.14 -22.95 21.14
N ASP A 10 8.67 -23.83 22.03
CA ASP A 10 7.24 -24.14 22.20
C ASP A 10 7.08 -24.78 23.59
N ASP A 11 6.03 -24.45 24.34
CA ASP A 11 5.82 -24.97 25.69
C ASP A 11 5.38 -26.44 25.69
N VAL A 12 4.88 -26.94 24.56
CA VAL A 12 4.47 -28.34 24.36
C VAL A 12 5.64 -29.17 23.81
N PRO A 13 6.21 -30.12 24.60
CA PRO A 13 7.37 -30.91 24.15
C PRO A 13 7.12 -31.76 22.91
N GLN A 14 5.86 -32.19 22.70
CA GLN A 14 5.49 -32.96 21.52
C GLN A 14 5.54 -32.10 20.25
N THR A 15 5.05 -30.86 20.31
CA THR A 15 5.07 -29.93 19.18
C THR A 15 6.50 -29.61 18.75
N ARG A 16 7.44 -29.41 19.69
CA ARG A 16 8.87 -29.23 19.36
C ARG A 16 9.44 -30.43 18.60
N LYS A 17 9.16 -31.65 19.05
CA LYS A 17 9.59 -32.88 18.37
C LYS A 17 9.04 -32.97 16.95
N ASP A 18 7.79 -32.56 16.75
CA ASP A 18 7.15 -32.61 15.43
C ASP A 18 7.72 -31.55 14.48
N ILE A 19 8.00 -30.33 14.97
CA ILE A 19 8.72 -29.29 14.21
C ILE A 19 10.12 -29.78 13.81
N ILE A 20 10.88 -30.35 14.76
CA ILE A 20 12.22 -30.89 14.49
C ILE A 20 12.19 -32.01 13.44
N ARG A 21 11.18 -32.90 13.51
CA ARG A 21 11.01 -33.97 12.52
C ARG A 21 10.71 -33.44 11.13
N LEU A 22 9.89 -32.40 11.03
CA LEU A 22 9.57 -31.77 9.75
C LEU A 22 10.80 -31.08 9.11
N LEU A 23 11.72 -30.57 9.93
CA LEU A 23 12.96 -29.95 9.47
C LEU A 23 14.10 -30.95 9.23
N TYR A 24 13.94 -32.21 9.65
CA TYR A 24 15.00 -33.22 9.62
C TYR A 24 15.52 -33.54 8.21
N PHE A 25 14.68 -33.41 7.19
CA PHE A 25 15.03 -33.69 5.79
C PHE A 25 15.64 -32.49 5.04
N GLU A 26 15.77 -31.33 5.70
CA GLU A 26 16.35 -30.13 5.09
C GLU A 26 17.88 -30.12 5.30
N ASP A 27 18.65 -30.40 4.24
CA ASP A 27 20.11 -30.55 4.32
C ASP A 27 20.85 -29.26 4.72
N ASP A 28 20.24 -28.10 4.46
CA ASP A 28 20.77 -26.76 4.71
C ASP A 28 20.41 -26.21 6.09
N MET A 29 19.73 -26.97 6.95
CA MET A 29 19.28 -26.53 8.28
C MET A 29 19.79 -27.43 9.39
N GLU A 30 19.97 -26.86 10.59
CA GLU A 30 20.39 -27.59 11.78
C GLU A 30 19.70 -27.00 13.02
N VAL A 31 18.94 -27.81 13.75
CA VAL A 31 18.37 -27.40 15.05
C VAL A 31 19.44 -27.53 16.13
N VAL A 32 19.93 -26.39 16.62
CA VAL A 32 21.02 -26.31 17.60
C VAL A 32 20.51 -26.31 19.05
N GLY A 33 19.22 -26.08 19.26
CA GLY A 33 18.61 -26.14 20.58
C GLY A 33 17.08 -26.11 20.57
N GLU A 34 16.51 -26.33 21.75
CA GLU A 34 15.07 -26.26 22.03
C GLU A 34 14.82 -25.45 23.30
N ALA A 35 13.68 -24.77 23.45
CA ALA A 35 13.27 -24.16 24.72
C ALA A 35 11.76 -24.29 24.97
N GLY A 36 11.34 -24.29 26.24
CA GLY A 36 9.94 -24.42 26.64
C GLY A 36 9.22 -23.11 26.99
N ASN A 37 9.94 -21.97 27.01
CA ASN A 37 9.37 -20.65 27.29
C ASN A 37 10.31 -19.53 26.84
N GLY A 38 9.82 -18.29 26.85
CA GLY A 38 10.58 -17.11 26.42
C GLY A 38 11.84 -16.79 27.24
N ILE A 39 11.88 -17.14 28.54
CA ILE A 39 13.08 -16.91 29.38
C ILE A 39 14.20 -17.86 28.96
N GLU A 40 13.89 -19.16 28.87
CA GLU A 40 14.83 -20.18 28.41
C GLU A 40 15.28 -19.90 26.97
N ALA A 41 14.39 -19.40 26.11
CA ALA A 41 14.73 -19.02 24.75
C ALA A 41 15.80 -17.93 24.70
N LEU A 42 15.66 -16.84 25.47
CA LEU A 42 16.66 -15.77 25.53
C LEU A 42 18.02 -16.26 26.07
N GLN A 43 18.01 -17.17 27.05
CA GLN A 43 19.24 -17.80 27.55
C GLN A 43 19.93 -18.60 26.45
N LYS A 44 19.18 -19.45 25.73
CA LYS A 44 19.72 -20.28 24.66
C LYS A 44 20.13 -19.49 23.43
N MET A 45 19.50 -18.36 23.13
CA MET A 45 19.97 -17.42 22.10
C MET A 45 21.38 -16.93 22.42
N ASN A 46 21.65 -16.58 23.67
CA ASN A 46 22.97 -16.15 24.12
C ASN A 46 24.03 -17.26 24.02
N GLU A 47 23.66 -18.48 24.44
CA GLU A 47 24.57 -19.62 24.51
C GLU A 47 24.88 -20.21 23.13
N LEU A 48 23.85 -20.33 22.29
CA LEU A 48 23.93 -21.06 21.03
C LEU A 48 24.12 -20.13 19.84
N MET A 49 23.75 -18.85 19.94
CA MET A 49 23.78 -17.88 18.84
C MET A 49 23.15 -18.47 17.55
N PRO A 50 21.87 -18.88 17.59
CA PRO A 50 21.16 -19.37 16.41
C PRO A 50 20.98 -18.25 15.37
N ASP A 51 20.85 -18.61 14.10
CA ASP A 51 20.54 -17.66 13.02
C ASP A 51 19.05 -17.31 13.02
N VAL A 52 18.19 -18.32 13.24
CA VAL A 52 16.73 -18.17 13.24
C VAL A 52 16.12 -18.89 14.44
N VAL A 53 15.12 -18.25 15.07
CA VAL A 53 14.33 -18.80 16.17
C VAL A 53 12.90 -19.02 15.70
N LEU A 54 12.40 -20.25 15.83
CA LEU A 54 10.99 -20.57 15.67
C LEU A 54 10.31 -20.49 17.04
N MET A 55 9.39 -19.55 17.23
CA MET A 55 8.89 -19.16 18.55
C MET A 55 7.36 -19.29 18.63
N ASP A 56 6.84 -20.17 19.49
CA ASP A 56 5.41 -20.17 19.82
C ASP A 56 5.02 -18.91 20.61
N ILE A 57 3.78 -18.45 20.45
CA ILE A 57 3.28 -17.28 21.19
C ILE A 57 2.94 -17.64 22.63
N ASN A 58 2.17 -18.70 22.84
CA ASN A 58 1.43 -18.92 24.07
C ASN A 58 2.21 -19.84 25.00
N MET A 59 3.22 -19.27 25.67
CA MET A 59 4.09 -20.01 26.59
C MET A 59 3.99 -19.48 28.03
N PRO A 60 4.20 -20.31 29.05
CA PRO A 60 4.22 -19.88 30.44
C PRO A 60 5.46 -19.02 30.74
N GLN A 61 5.41 -18.25 31.84
CA GLN A 61 6.46 -17.35 32.35
C GLN A 61 6.74 -16.12 31.45
N MET A 62 7.00 -16.33 30.17
CA MET A 62 7.18 -15.29 29.16
C MET A 62 6.67 -15.79 27.82
N ASP A 63 5.68 -15.08 27.28
CA ASP A 63 5.13 -15.33 25.96
C ASP A 63 6.13 -15.01 24.84
N GLY A 64 5.89 -15.57 23.65
CA GLY A 64 6.77 -15.42 22.49
C GLY A 64 6.89 -13.99 21.99
N ILE A 65 5.86 -13.16 22.17
CA ILE A 65 5.87 -11.76 21.70
C ILE A 65 6.83 -10.94 22.56
N LYS A 66 6.72 -11.06 23.88
CA LYS A 66 7.62 -10.39 24.84
C LYS A 66 9.05 -10.92 24.75
N ALA A 67 9.22 -12.21 24.49
CA ALA A 67 10.53 -12.80 24.23
C ALA A 67 11.16 -12.19 22.97
N THR A 68 10.38 -12.03 21.90
CA THR A 68 10.81 -11.42 20.63
C THR A 68 11.20 -9.95 20.81
N GLU A 69 10.41 -9.18 21.55
CA GLU A 69 10.71 -7.77 21.86
C GLU A 69 12.08 -7.62 22.55
N ARG A 70 12.36 -8.49 23.52
CA ARG A 70 13.66 -8.50 24.20
C ARG A 70 14.79 -9.00 23.30
N ALA A 71 14.54 -10.06 22.53
CA ALA A 71 15.53 -10.60 21.60
C ALA A 71 15.98 -9.55 20.59
N ARG A 72 15.05 -8.77 20.03
CA ARG A 72 15.36 -7.68 19.09
C ARG A 72 16.30 -6.61 19.68
N GLN A 73 16.18 -6.33 20.98
CA GLN A 73 17.02 -5.33 21.65
C GLN A 73 18.42 -5.86 21.99
N ILE A 74 18.53 -7.14 22.33
CA ILE A 74 19.77 -7.74 22.86
C ILE A 74 20.57 -8.43 21.74
N TYR A 75 19.87 -9.04 20.77
CA TYR A 75 20.41 -9.88 19.71
C TYR A 75 19.85 -9.46 18.34
N PRO A 76 20.22 -8.28 17.81
CA PRO A 76 19.68 -7.76 16.55
C PRO A 76 20.00 -8.61 15.32
N ASP A 77 21.01 -9.49 15.43
CA ASP A 77 21.44 -10.41 14.37
C ASP A 77 20.65 -11.72 14.33
N ILE A 78 19.94 -12.05 15.42
CA ILE A 78 19.12 -13.27 15.52
C ILE A 78 17.72 -12.96 15.01
N SER A 79 17.28 -13.68 13.97
CA SER A 79 15.93 -13.50 13.44
C SER A 79 14.91 -14.36 14.17
N VAL A 80 13.72 -13.82 14.44
CA VAL A 80 12.64 -14.56 15.10
C VAL A 80 11.45 -14.72 14.17
N ILE A 81 10.96 -15.95 14.02
CA ILE A 81 9.72 -16.31 13.30
C ILE A 81 8.72 -16.79 14.34
N ILE A 82 7.54 -16.19 14.36
CA ILE A 82 6.50 -16.54 15.31
C ILE A 82 5.62 -17.67 14.76
N ILE A 83 5.23 -18.61 15.61
CA ILE A 83 4.34 -19.73 15.31
C ILE A 83 3.06 -19.59 16.16
N SER A 84 1.89 -19.78 15.56
CA SER A 84 0.59 -19.61 16.25
C SER A 84 -0.47 -20.61 15.82
N ILE A 85 -1.46 -20.88 16.69
CA ILE A 85 -2.53 -21.88 16.49
C ILE A 85 -3.74 -21.33 15.71
N GLN A 86 -3.90 -20.01 15.53
CA GLN A 86 -4.91 -19.44 14.64
C GLN A 86 -4.67 -17.94 14.39
N GLY A 87 -4.99 -17.49 13.16
CA GLY A 87 -4.67 -16.16 12.63
C GLY A 87 -5.59 -15.04 13.09
N GLU A 88 -5.63 -14.74 14.38
CA GLU A 88 -6.15 -13.46 14.84
C GLU A 88 -5.19 -12.34 14.43
N SER A 89 -5.69 -11.39 13.64
CA SER A 89 -4.92 -10.22 13.13
C SER A 89 -4.17 -9.46 14.24
N GLU A 90 -4.68 -9.49 15.47
CA GLU A 90 -4.08 -8.81 16.62
C GLU A 90 -2.75 -9.44 17.06
N TYR A 91 -2.64 -10.78 17.10
CA TYR A 91 -1.39 -11.45 17.47
C TYR A 91 -0.32 -11.27 16.40
N LEU A 92 -0.70 -11.34 15.12
CA LEU A 92 0.20 -11.02 14.01
C LEU A 92 0.77 -9.60 14.14
N LYS A 93 -0.10 -8.60 14.37
CA LYS A 93 0.34 -7.21 14.57
C LYS A 93 1.31 -7.08 15.75
N LYS A 94 0.95 -7.64 16.91
CA LYS A 94 1.78 -7.58 18.12
C LYS A 94 3.14 -8.26 17.93
N SER A 95 3.19 -9.43 17.26
CA SER A 95 4.46 -10.12 17.00
C SER A 95 5.38 -9.32 16.07
N MET A 96 4.83 -8.71 15.01
CA MET A 96 5.65 -7.95 14.07
C MET A 96 6.18 -6.66 14.71
N VAL A 97 5.36 -5.94 15.48
CA VAL A 97 5.81 -4.77 16.26
C VAL A 97 6.92 -5.15 17.25
N ALA A 98 6.79 -6.31 17.90
CA ALA A 98 7.81 -6.84 18.80
C ALA A 98 9.13 -7.17 18.08
N GLY A 99 9.14 -7.30 16.75
CA GLY A 99 10.36 -7.55 15.98
C GLY A 99 10.46 -8.91 15.31
N ALA A 100 9.38 -9.68 15.27
CA ALA A 100 9.35 -10.90 14.46
C ALA A 100 9.59 -10.54 12.99
N ARG A 101 10.38 -11.36 12.29
CA ARG A 101 10.70 -11.21 10.87
C ARG A 101 9.67 -11.89 9.98
N ASP A 102 8.99 -12.90 10.51
CA ASP A 102 7.95 -13.65 9.80
C ASP A 102 6.99 -14.31 10.81
N TYR A 103 5.89 -14.85 10.30
CA TYR A 103 4.81 -15.44 11.08
C TYR A 103 4.23 -16.67 10.36
N LEU A 104 4.17 -17.80 11.06
CA LEU A 104 3.65 -19.06 10.56
C LEU A 104 2.41 -19.50 11.35
N VAL A 105 1.42 -20.02 10.64
CA VAL A 105 0.16 -20.51 11.22
C VAL A 105 0.18 -22.04 11.25
N LYS A 106 -0.10 -22.63 12.42
CA LYS A 106 -0.32 -24.08 12.57
C LYS A 106 -1.65 -24.47 11.90
N PRO A 107 -1.75 -25.63 11.23
CA PRO A 107 -0.74 -26.69 11.15
C PRO A 107 0.40 -26.34 10.19
N LEU A 108 1.64 -26.59 10.62
CA LEU A 108 2.84 -26.30 9.85
C LEU A 108 3.16 -27.46 8.90
N THR A 109 3.50 -27.15 7.65
CA THR A 109 4.11 -28.11 6.72
C THR A 109 5.63 -27.94 6.69
N SER A 110 6.36 -28.96 6.22
CA SER A 110 7.81 -28.86 6.03
C SER A 110 8.18 -27.76 5.03
N GLU A 111 7.40 -27.63 3.95
CA GLU A 111 7.62 -26.64 2.89
C GLU A 111 7.43 -25.20 3.38
N ASP A 112 6.37 -24.93 4.15
CA ASP A 112 6.09 -23.60 4.70
C ASP A 112 7.23 -23.14 5.63
N MET A 113 7.67 -24.02 6.54
CA MET A 113 8.76 -23.72 7.46
C MET A 113 10.08 -23.53 6.71
N ALA A 114 10.42 -24.43 5.79
CA ALA A 114 11.68 -24.35 5.08
C ALA A 114 11.77 -23.08 4.22
N THR A 115 10.65 -22.68 3.60
CA THR A 115 10.57 -21.44 2.82
C THR A 115 10.72 -20.21 3.71
N ALA A 116 9.99 -20.13 4.82
CA ALA A 116 10.07 -19.01 5.76
C ALA A 116 11.48 -18.85 6.36
N ILE A 117 12.08 -19.95 6.82
CA ILE A 117 13.44 -19.97 7.39
C ILE A 117 14.47 -19.45 6.37
N ARG A 118 14.45 -19.97 5.14
CA ARG A 118 15.38 -19.54 4.08
C ARG A 118 15.18 -18.07 3.71
N SER A 119 13.93 -17.60 3.65
CA SER A 119 13.59 -16.22 3.34
C SER A 119 14.18 -15.28 4.39
N VAL A 120 13.89 -15.53 5.66
CA VAL A 120 14.35 -14.72 6.79
C VAL A 120 15.87 -14.75 6.93
N TYR A 121 16.49 -15.92 6.78
CA TYR A 121 17.95 -16.06 6.82
C TYR A 121 18.63 -15.22 5.73
N LYS A 122 18.15 -15.30 4.48
CA LYS A 122 18.70 -14.50 3.38
C LYS A 122 18.56 -13.01 3.61
N GLN A 123 17.40 -12.55 4.08
CA GLN A 123 17.14 -11.13 4.35
C GLN A 123 18.09 -10.58 5.43
N GLN A 124 18.33 -11.33 6.51
CA GLN A 124 19.24 -10.91 7.57
C GLN A 124 20.70 -10.84 7.09
N HIS A 125 21.14 -11.78 6.24
CA HIS A 125 22.47 -11.76 5.65
C HIS A 125 22.69 -10.64 4.63
N LEU A 126 21.65 -10.26 3.88
CA LEU A 126 21.70 -9.11 2.96
C LEU A 126 21.85 -7.78 3.71
N HIS A 127 21.09 -7.59 4.79
CA HIS A 127 21.19 -6.37 5.61
C HIS A 127 22.54 -6.22 6.29
N SER A 128 23.11 -7.32 6.82
CA SER A 128 24.42 -7.29 7.47
C SER A 128 25.58 -7.12 6.48
N SER A 129 25.45 -7.56 5.22
CA SER A 129 26.44 -7.31 4.17
C SER A 129 26.38 -5.90 3.57
N GLN A 130 25.19 -5.30 3.48
CA GLN A 130 25.05 -3.88 3.08
C GLN A 130 25.56 -2.92 4.17
N GLN A 131 25.34 -3.21 5.45
CA GLN A 131 25.87 -2.39 6.55
C GLN A 131 27.40 -2.49 6.67
N ASN A 132 28.00 -3.65 6.41
CA ASN A 132 29.46 -3.80 6.40
C ASN A 132 30.14 -3.16 5.17
N SER A 133 29.44 -2.98 4.06
CA SER A 133 29.99 -2.31 2.86
C SER A 133 30.13 -0.79 3.06
N ILE A 134 29.29 -0.18 3.90
CA ILE A 134 29.33 1.26 4.20
C ILE A 134 30.53 1.62 5.12
N HIS A 135 31.15 0.63 5.78
CA HIS A 135 32.32 0.84 6.63
C HIS A 135 33.67 0.56 5.96
N GLN A 136 33.71 0.07 4.72
CA GLN A 136 34.96 -0.24 4.00
C GLN A 136 35.37 0.80 2.93
N GLU A 137 34.57 1.83 2.65
CA GLU A 137 34.95 2.93 1.77
C GLU A 137 35.18 4.24 2.53
N ILE A 138 36.28 4.30 3.29
CA ILE A 138 36.94 5.58 3.58
C ILE A 138 38.33 5.54 2.93
N PRO A 139 38.54 6.27 1.81
CA PRO A 139 39.87 6.44 1.25
C PRO A 139 40.75 7.22 2.22
N THR A 140 41.92 6.66 2.54
CA THR A 140 43.00 7.34 3.26
C THR A 140 43.52 8.52 2.42
N GLY A 141 42.97 9.71 2.67
CA GLY A 141 43.43 10.98 2.10
C GLY A 141 44.11 11.84 3.16
N ASN A 142 45.37 12.16 2.91
CA ASN A 142 46.27 13.01 3.71
C ASN A 142 45.62 14.22 4.37
N ASN A 143 45.87 14.39 5.67
CA ASN A 143 45.98 15.72 6.29
C ASN A 143 47.17 15.74 7.28
N PRO A 144 47.94 16.86 7.35
CA PRO A 144 49.17 16.96 8.13
C PRO A 144 48.88 17.05 9.65
N PRO A 145 49.89 16.78 10.51
CA PRO A 145 49.67 16.61 11.95
C PRO A 145 49.39 17.95 12.64
N ILE A 146 48.29 18.02 13.39
CA ILE A 146 48.08 19.05 14.40
C ILE A 146 48.60 18.49 15.72
N THR A 147 49.70 19.07 16.18
CA THR A 147 50.24 18.93 17.54
C THR A 147 49.34 19.68 18.52
N GLY A 148 48.97 19.01 19.63
CA GLY A 148 48.12 19.62 20.66
C GLY A 148 47.87 18.65 21.81
N SER A 149 48.83 18.58 22.72
CA SER A 149 48.79 17.93 24.03
C SER A 149 47.51 18.21 24.84
N VAL A 150 47.02 17.21 25.58
CA VAL A 150 47.07 17.12 27.06
C VAL A 150 46.21 15.94 27.55
N ASN A 151 46.82 15.14 28.44
CA ASN A 151 46.25 14.04 29.21
C ASN A 151 45.17 14.50 30.22
N ILE A 152 44.28 13.58 30.64
CA ILE A 152 44.19 13.04 32.03
C ILE A 152 42.83 12.33 32.25
N GLU A 153 42.95 11.02 32.48
CA GLU A 153 42.33 10.15 33.51
C GLU A 153 40.79 9.97 33.70
N THR A 154 40.41 8.67 33.69
CA THR A 154 39.63 7.86 34.68
C THR A 154 38.38 8.47 35.33
N GLY A 155 37.27 7.77 35.63
CA GLY A 155 36.91 6.35 35.67
C GLY A 155 35.62 6.19 36.50
N TYR A 156 34.82 5.17 36.15
CA TYR A 156 33.86 4.40 36.97
C TYR A 156 32.98 5.02 38.08
N HIS A 157 31.66 4.93 37.84
CA HIS A 157 30.54 4.47 38.70
C HIS A 157 30.57 4.64 40.25
N LYS A 158 29.48 5.23 40.80
CA LYS A 158 28.47 4.53 41.65
C LYS A 158 27.32 5.45 42.11
N ASN A 159 26.09 4.94 42.00
CA ASN A 159 24.89 5.30 42.79
C ASN A 159 24.94 4.51 44.14
N PRO A 160 24.11 4.69 45.20
CA PRO A 160 22.68 5.10 45.17
C PRO A 160 22.11 5.92 46.36
N ALA A 161 20.85 6.35 46.16
CA ALA A 161 19.74 6.55 47.12
C ALA A 161 19.88 7.54 48.29
N ASP A 162 19.08 8.63 48.27
CA ASP A 162 17.99 8.79 49.24
C ASP A 162 16.94 9.83 48.79
N SER A 163 15.81 9.78 49.47
CA SER A 163 14.48 10.23 49.06
C SER A 163 14.03 11.60 49.60
N ARG A 164 13.04 12.20 48.89
CA ARG A 164 11.88 13.02 49.34
C ARG A 164 11.74 14.45 48.80
N ASP A 165 10.56 14.66 48.22
CA ASP A 165 9.72 15.85 48.03
C ASP A 165 10.26 17.23 48.43
N PHE A 166 10.10 18.21 47.53
CA PHE A 166 9.23 19.38 47.77
C PHE A 166 8.95 20.16 46.47
N SER A 167 7.71 20.63 46.37
CA SER A 167 7.09 21.42 45.31
C SER A 167 7.59 22.87 45.19
N SER A 168 7.19 23.53 44.09
CA SER A 168 7.23 24.99 43.79
C SER A 168 8.62 25.53 43.40
N THR A 169 8.82 26.35 42.37
CA THR A 169 8.09 27.57 41.99
C THR A 169 8.56 28.10 40.61
N VAL A 170 7.66 28.77 39.89
CA VAL A 170 7.86 29.86 38.88
C VAL A 170 8.71 29.61 37.61
N TYR A 171 8.03 29.41 36.48
CA TYR A 171 8.46 29.99 35.19
C TYR A 171 7.61 31.24 34.91
N GLN A 172 8.23 32.42 35.04
CA GLN A 172 7.65 33.71 34.65
C GLN A 172 8.30 34.20 33.35
N SER A 173 7.45 34.32 32.33
CA SER A 173 7.32 35.47 31.42
C SER A 173 8.57 36.13 30.81
N ARG A 174 8.63 36.09 29.47
CA ARG A 174 9.08 37.23 28.65
C ARG A 174 8.12 37.43 27.46
N GLN A 175 7.18 38.34 27.62
CA GLN A 175 6.67 39.19 26.54
C GLN A 175 7.56 40.44 26.45
N PRO A 176 7.65 41.09 25.29
CA PRO A 176 7.86 42.53 25.23
C PRO A 176 6.58 43.24 24.75
N SER A 177 6.09 44.13 25.62
CA SER A 177 5.37 45.36 25.28
C SER A 177 6.19 46.17 24.25
N GLY A 178 5.63 46.90 23.28
CA GLY A 178 4.47 47.77 23.37
C GLY A 178 4.94 49.20 23.67
N GLN A 179 5.32 49.96 22.64
CA GLN A 179 5.42 51.42 22.69
C GLN A 179 4.81 52.04 21.43
N GLN A 180 3.79 52.87 21.67
CA GLN A 180 3.08 53.72 20.73
C GLN A 180 3.93 54.95 20.35
N MET A 181 3.74 55.49 19.14
CA MET A 181 3.86 56.93 18.88
C MET A 181 2.91 57.34 17.73
N GLU A 182 2.34 58.52 17.90
CA GLU A 182 1.18 59.13 17.24
C GLU A 182 1.46 59.66 15.81
N GLU A 183 0.40 59.79 14.99
CA GLU A 183 0.37 60.63 13.79
C GLU A 183 0.27 62.12 14.15
N PRO A 184 0.70 63.02 13.23
CA PRO A 184 -0.33 63.86 12.63
C PRO A 184 -0.14 64.17 11.12
N LEU A 185 -1.29 64.20 10.44
CA LEU A 185 -1.73 65.01 9.29
C LEU A 185 -0.71 65.89 8.54
N SER A 186 -0.76 65.78 7.20
CA SER A 186 -0.86 66.86 6.19
C SER A 186 0.17 66.81 5.05
N GLY A 187 -0.35 66.91 3.81
CA GLY A 187 0.38 67.47 2.67
C GLY A 187 0.76 66.47 1.57
N GLY A 188 0.01 66.45 0.46
CA GLY A 188 0.49 65.82 -0.77
C GLY A 188 -0.55 65.44 -1.81
N LEU A 189 -1.19 66.44 -2.44
CA LEU A 189 -1.70 66.49 -3.83
C LEU A 189 -2.26 65.20 -4.47
N ARG A 190 -3.59 65.10 -4.70
CA ARG A 190 -4.38 65.66 -5.83
C ARG A 190 -4.11 64.99 -7.19
N MET A 191 -5.22 64.81 -7.93
CA MET A 191 -5.40 64.24 -9.29
C MET A 191 -5.66 62.73 -9.23
N ILE A 192 -6.81 62.14 -9.57
CA ILE A 192 -7.78 62.46 -10.63
C ILE A 192 -9.15 61.87 -10.20
N GLN A 193 -10.14 62.73 -9.94
CA GLN A 193 -11.56 62.41 -10.09
C GLN A 193 -12.30 63.72 -10.33
N GLN A 194 -13.24 63.69 -11.29
CA GLN A 194 -14.11 64.78 -11.77
C GLN A 194 -13.57 65.60 -12.95
N GLN A 195 -13.83 65.10 -14.16
CA GLN A 195 -14.30 65.92 -15.28
C GLN A 195 -15.28 65.08 -16.12
N GLU A 196 -16.51 64.95 -15.63
CA GLU A 196 -17.67 64.73 -16.49
C GLU A 196 -18.20 66.10 -16.91
N LYS A 197 -18.05 66.44 -18.20
CA LYS A 197 -19.14 66.97 -19.04
C LYS A 197 -18.63 67.36 -20.44
N GLN A 198 -19.29 66.71 -21.41
CA GLN A 198 -19.66 67.18 -22.75
C GLN A 198 -18.56 67.40 -23.81
N LEU A 199 -18.64 66.61 -24.89
CA LEU A 199 -18.56 66.98 -26.32
C LEU A 199 -18.69 65.71 -27.20
N PRO A 200 -18.99 65.80 -28.52
CA PRO A 200 -20.30 65.58 -29.14
C PRO A 200 -20.46 64.20 -29.84
N HIS A 201 -21.69 63.86 -30.22
CA HIS A 201 -22.02 62.71 -31.06
C HIS A 201 -21.23 62.71 -32.38
N GLY A 202 -20.38 61.70 -32.58
CA GLY A 202 -19.70 61.44 -33.85
C GLY A 202 -18.97 60.10 -33.84
N SER A 203 -19.61 59.08 -34.45
CA SER A 203 -19.02 57.88 -35.08
C SER A 203 -17.75 57.26 -34.46
N VAL A 204 -17.94 56.19 -33.69
CA VAL A 204 -16.89 55.25 -33.25
C VAL A 204 -16.37 54.45 -34.45
N PRO A 205 -15.06 54.42 -34.76
CA PRO A 205 -14.48 53.53 -35.76
C PRO A 205 -14.41 52.08 -35.22
N PRO A 206 -14.49 51.04 -36.07
CA PRO A 206 -14.62 49.67 -35.61
C PRO A 206 -13.37 49.25 -34.82
N ALA A 207 -13.61 48.65 -33.65
CA ALA A 207 -12.58 48.11 -32.79
C ALA A 207 -11.74 47.08 -33.56
N ASN A 208 -10.44 47.33 -33.64
CA ASN A 208 -9.46 46.37 -34.12
C ASN A 208 -9.62 45.04 -33.37
N LYS A 209 -9.60 43.93 -34.12
CA LYS A 209 -9.53 42.56 -33.62
C LYS A 209 -8.44 42.46 -32.55
N VAL A 210 -8.83 42.36 -31.29
CA VAL A 210 -7.99 41.79 -30.25
C VAL A 210 -7.75 40.35 -30.68
N MET A 211 -6.51 40.01 -31.04
CA MET A 211 -6.11 38.60 -31.19
C MET A 211 -6.32 37.96 -29.82
N GLN A 212 -7.38 37.15 -29.69
CA GLN A 212 -7.52 36.24 -28.57
C GLN A 212 -6.36 35.26 -28.66
N ILE A 213 -5.40 35.38 -27.73
CA ILE A 213 -4.43 34.32 -27.48
C ILE A 213 -5.28 33.11 -27.08
N PRO A 214 -5.24 31.98 -27.83
CA PRO A 214 -5.96 30.79 -27.42
C PRO A 214 -5.51 30.45 -26.00
N GLN A 215 -6.44 30.44 -25.04
CA GLN A 215 -6.13 29.83 -23.76
C GLN A 215 -5.75 28.38 -24.06
N PRO A 216 -4.62 27.87 -23.55
CA PRO A 216 -4.25 26.48 -23.77
C PRO A 216 -5.42 25.62 -23.30
N GLU A 217 -6.01 24.83 -24.21
CA GLU A 217 -7.05 23.87 -23.84
C GLU A 217 -6.50 23.02 -22.70
N SER A 218 -7.12 23.13 -21.52
CA SER A 218 -6.70 22.36 -20.35
C SER A 218 -6.77 20.89 -20.72
N LYS A 219 -5.63 20.20 -20.71
CA LYS A 219 -5.55 18.76 -20.98
C LYS A 219 -6.60 18.06 -20.09
N PRO A 220 -7.45 17.18 -20.64
CA PRO A 220 -8.42 16.47 -19.84
C PRO A 220 -7.69 15.62 -18.79
N LEU A 221 -8.20 15.65 -17.56
CA LEU A 221 -7.68 14.86 -16.45
C LEU A 221 -7.83 13.36 -16.73
N GLY A 222 -6.93 12.57 -16.16
CA GLY A 222 -6.95 11.11 -16.26
C GLY A 222 -8.20 10.48 -15.65
N LEU A 223 -8.68 9.41 -16.28
CA LEU A 223 -9.82 8.63 -15.80
C LEU A 223 -9.39 7.70 -14.66
N VAL A 224 -9.90 7.95 -13.45
CA VAL A 224 -9.60 7.14 -12.26
C VAL A 224 -10.60 6.00 -12.11
N THR A 225 -10.12 4.76 -12.16
CA THR A 225 -10.91 3.54 -12.02
C THR A 225 -10.44 2.76 -10.80
N LEU A 226 -11.31 2.64 -9.80
CA LEU A 226 -11.02 1.90 -8.58
C LEU A 226 -11.63 0.50 -8.65
N VAL A 227 -10.82 -0.53 -8.38
CA VAL A 227 -11.27 -1.93 -8.34
C VAL A 227 -11.50 -2.33 -6.88
N PHE A 228 -12.74 -2.72 -6.55
CA PHE A 228 -13.15 -2.95 -5.17
C PHE A 228 -14.03 -4.18 -4.98
N CYS A 229 -13.92 -4.79 -3.80
CA CYS A 229 -14.91 -5.71 -3.24
C CYS A 229 -14.67 -5.83 -1.73
N GLY A 230 -15.73 -5.88 -0.92
CA GLY A 230 -15.62 -6.17 0.52
C GLY A 230 -15.26 -7.63 0.86
N LYS A 231 -14.88 -8.45 -0.11
CA LYS A 231 -14.45 -9.84 0.07
C LYS A 231 -13.08 -10.06 -0.56
N GLY A 232 -12.18 -10.71 0.19
CA GLY A 232 -10.89 -11.18 -0.32
C GLY A 232 -11.04 -12.32 -1.34
N GLY A 233 -10.05 -12.49 -2.22
CA GLY A 233 -9.97 -13.63 -3.14
C GLY A 233 -10.95 -13.61 -4.33
N VAL A 234 -11.69 -12.52 -4.56
CA VAL A 234 -12.61 -12.42 -5.72
C VAL A 234 -11.92 -12.07 -7.04
N GLY A 235 -10.61 -11.81 -7.04
CA GLY A 235 -9.82 -11.49 -8.25
C GLY A 235 -9.69 -10.00 -8.58
N LYS A 236 -9.69 -9.11 -7.57
CA LYS A 236 -9.50 -7.65 -7.75
C LYS A 236 -8.17 -7.32 -8.43
N THR A 237 -7.06 -7.77 -7.85
CA THR A 237 -5.70 -7.55 -8.36
C THR A 237 -5.52 -8.17 -9.75
N THR A 238 -6.08 -9.35 -10.00
CA THR A 238 -6.10 -9.97 -11.34
C THR A 238 -6.83 -9.10 -12.35
N LEU A 239 -8.00 -8.55 -12.00
CA LEU A 239 -8.72 -7.63 -12.88
C LEU A 239 -7.93 -6.33 -13.11
N ALA A 240 -7.41 -5.71 -12.04
CA ALA A 240 -6.68 -4.45 -12.11
C ALA A 240 -5.44 -4.54 -13.02
N THR A 241 -4.60 -5.56 -12.80
CA THR A 241 -3.38 -5.80 -13.58
C THR A 241 -3.66 -6.04 -15.06
N ASN A 242 -4.61 -6.94 -15.38
CA ASN A 242 -4.92 -7.26 -16.78
C ASN A 242 -5.61 -6.12 -17.50
N LEU A 243 -6.50 -5.37 -16.83
CA LEU A 243 -7.13 -4.18 -17.39
C LEU A 243 -6.10 -3.09 -17.69
N ALA A 244 -5.18 -2.80 -16.78
CA ALA A 244 -4.12 -1.82 -16.99
C ALA A 244 -3.27 -2.17 -18.22
N VAL A 245 -2.88 -3.45 -18.36
CA VAL A 245 -2.09 -3.95 -19.50
C VAL A 245 -2.86 -3.82 -20.81
N VAL A 246 -4.16 -4.13 -20.81
CA VAL A 246 -5.02 -3.95 -22.00
C VAL A 246 -5.10 -2.48 -22.41
N LEU A 247 -5.28 -1.57 -21.45
CA LEU A 247 -5.37 -0.13 -21.74
C LEU A 247 -4.04 0.43 -22.28
N ALA A 248 -2.90 -0.11 -21.82
CA ALA A 248 -1.58 0.30 -22.29
C ALA A 248 -1.24 -0.18 -23.70
N GLN A 249 -2.01 -1.11 -24.29
CA GLN A 249 -1.85 -1.47 -25.71
C GLN A 249 -2.18 -0.30 -26.65
N ASN A 250 -2.81 0.75 -26.15
CA ASN A 250 -2.93 2.01 -26.87
C ASN A 250 -1.71 2.90 -26.62
N GLU A 251 -0.72 2.84 -27.53
CA GLU A 251 0.57 3.55 -27.42
C GLU A 251 0.48 5.06 -27.20
N LYS A 252 -0.69 5.68 -27.45
CA LYS A 252 -0.91 7.12 -27.25
C LYS A 252 -1.36 7.49 -25.84
N LYS A 253 -1.53 6.53 -24.94
CA LYS A 253 -2.14 6.74 -23.62
C LYS A 253 -1.23 6.27 -22.50
N LYS A 254 -1.04 7.13 -21.50
CA LYS A 254 -0.29 6.81 -20.27
C LYS A 254 -1.22 6.12 -19.27
N VAL A 255 -0.80 4.94 -18.79
CA VAL A 255 -1.57 4.14 -17.84
C VAL A 255 -0.77 3.96 -16.56
N ALA A 256 -1.34 4.36 -15.44
CA ALA A 256 -0.82 4.08 -14.10
C ALA A 256 -1.63 2.96 -13.44
N LEU A 257 -0.92 2.06 -12.75
CA LEU A 257 -1.49 1.06 -11.84
C LEU A 257 -0.94 1.32 -10.45
N ILE A 258 -1.82 1.61 -9.48
CA ILE A 258 -1.42 1.83 -8.09
C ILE A 258 -1.99 0.73 -7.21
N ASP A 259 -1.14 0.20 -6.34
CA ASP A 259 -1.51 -0.81 -5.35
C ASP A 259 -1.75 -0.13 -4.00
N LEU A 260 -3.02 0.00 -3.62
CA LEU A 260 -3.44 0.52 -2.31
C LEU A 260 -3.87 -0.60 -1.35
N ASP A 261 -3.66 -1.87 -1.69
CA ASP A 261 -3.62 -2.92 -0.67
C ASP A 261 -2.27 -2.87 0.06
N LEU A 262 -2.07 -1.80 0.84
CA LEU A 262 -0.76 -1.44 1.40
C LEU A 262 -0.15 -2.53 2.30
N GLN A 263 -0.95 -3.44 2.82
CA GLN A 263 -0.46 -4.50 3.71
C GLN A 263 -0.16 -5.80 2.97
N PHE A 264 -0.95 -6.13 1.94
CA PHE A 264 -0.88 -7.44 1.28
C PHE A 264 -0.95 -7.29 -0.25
N GLY A 265 -0.39 -6.20 -0.77
CA GLY A 265 -0.41 -5.87 -2.19
C GLY A 265 0.46 -6.81 -3.01
N ASP A 266 -0.18 -7.52 -3.94
CA ASP A 266 0.46 -8.56 -4.75
C ASP A 266 0.90 -8.07 -6.14
N ILE A 267 0.65 -6.80 -6.52
CA ILE A 267 0.88 -6.33 -7.90
C ILE A 267 2.35 -6.49 -8.30
N ALA A 268 3.29 -6.16 -7.40
CA ALA A 268 4.72 -6.27 -7.68
C ALA A 268 5.12 -7.72 -8.00
N VAL A 269 4.66 -8.67 -7.20
CA VAL A 269 4.91 -10.11 -7.40
C VAL A 269 4.25 -10.61 -8.68
N MET A 270 2.98 -10.26 -8.90
CA MET A 270 2.20 -10.67 -10.08
C MET A 270 2.78 -10.17 -11.41
N LEU A 271 3.59 -9.11 -11.39
CA LEU A 271 4.24 -8.52 -12.56
C LEU A 271 5.77 -8.70 -12.56
N ASN A 272 6.30 -9.55 -11.68
CA ASN A 272 7.72 -9.83 -11.54
C ASN A 272 8.60 -8.56 -11.36
N LEU A 273 8.15 -7.67 -10.48
CA LEU A 273 8.83 -6.42 -10.13
C LEU A 273 9.47 -6.57 -8.74
N THR A 274 10.64 -7.20 -8.68
CA THR A 274 11.28 -7.59 -7.41
C THR A 274 12.26 -6.56 -6.83
N ASP A 275 12.74 -5.61 -7.65
CA ASP A 275 13.84 -4.69 -7.28
C ASP A 275 13.42 -3.21 -7.35
N GLY A 276 12.15 -2.92 -7.10
CA GLY A 276 11.56 -1.60 -7.28
C GLY A 276 11.28 -0.86 -5.98
N LYS A 277 11.34 0.47 -6.05
CA LYS A 277 10.84 1.34 -4.98
C LYS A 277 9.31 1.24 -4.90
N THR A 278 8.79 1.45 -3.70
CA THR A 278 7.38 1.34 -3.34
C THR A 278 6.78 2.68 -2.94
N ILE A 279 5.46 2.71 -2.74
CA ILE A 279 4.78 3.86 -2.17
C ILE A 279 5.35 4.28 -0.81
N SER A 280 5.76 3.34 0.05
CA SER A 280 6.39 3.67 1.33
C SER A 280 7.75 4.35 1.16
N ASP A 281 8.54 3.95 0.17
CA ASP A 281 9.83 4.59 -0.10
C ASP A 281 9.64 6.03 -0.56
N MET A 282 8.63 6.27 -1.41
CA MET A 282 8.32 7.60 -1.94
C MET A 282 7.89 8.57 -0.84
N VAL A 283 7.05 8.13 0.09
CA VAL A 283 6.56 9.01 1.18
C VAL A 283 7.56 9.19 2.30
N ARG A 284 8.54 8.28 2.44
CA ARG A 284 9.63 8.40 3.41
C ARG A 284 10.79 9.25 2.91
N ASP A 285 10.88 9.47 1.60
CA ASP A 285 11.81 10.43 1.03
C ASP A 285 11.49 11.83 1.56
N GLN A 286 12.51 12.58 2.01
CA GLN A 286 12.34 13.92 2.57
C GLN A 286 12.02 14.98 1.50
N GLN A 287 11.98 14.57 0.23
CA GLN A 287 11.59 15.43 -0.88
C GLN A 287 10.08 15.71 -0.89
N ALA A 288 9.72 16.90 -1.36
CA ALA A 288 8.31 17.26 -1.52
C ALA A 288 7.65 16.37 -2.59
N LEU A 289 6.50 15.76 -2.28
CA LEU A 289 5.72 14.99 -3.25
C LEU A 289 5.24 15.87 -4.40
N ASN A 290 5.85 15.69 -5.58
CA ASN A 290 5.56 16.42 -6.80
C ASN A 290 5.64 15.49 -8.02
N SER A 291 5.45 16.01 -9.24
CA SER A 291 5.45 15.20 -10.47
C SER A 291 6.79 14.52 -10.77
N ASP A 292 7.92 15.17 -10.47
CA ASP A 292 9.25 14.60 -10.69
C ASP A 292 9.52 13.47 -9.69
N THR A 293 9.21 13.70 -8.41
CA THR A 293 9.29 12.66 -7.39
C THR A 293 8.39 11.48 -7.77
N LEU A 294 7.12 11.70 -8.12
CA LEU A 294 6.24 10.62 -8.56
C LEU A 294 6.86 9.81 -9.71
N THR A 295 7.32 10.49 -10.76
CA THR A 295 7.94 9.84 -11.93
C THR A 295 9.14 8.96 -11.57
N ASN A 296 9.96 9.39 -10.60
CA ASN A 296 11.14 8.64 -10.13
C ASN A 296 10.81 7.37 -9.34
N TYR A 297 9.60 7.27 -8.79
CA TYR A 297 9.15 6.12 -8.00
C TYR A 297 8.18 5.20 -8.76
N MET A 298 7.66 5.64 -9.91
CA MET A 298 6.87 4.78 -10.79
C MET A 298 7.75 3.74 -11.48
N LEU A 299 7.45 2.45 -11.29
CA LEU A 299 8.13 1.35 -11.97
C LEU A 299 7.55 1.13 -13.36
N ARG A 300 8.40 1.19 -14.39
CA ARG A 300 8.01 0.90 -15.77
C ARG A 300 8.00 -0.60 -16.01
N HIS A 301 6.85 -1.17 -16.34
CA HIS A 301 6.75 -2.56 -16.79
C HIS A 301 6.91 -2.66 -18.32
N PHE A 302 7.40 -3.79 -18.82
CA PHE A 302 7.69 -3.99 -20.25
C PHE A 302 6.47 -3.85 -21.17
N THR A 303 5.26 -3.97 -20.61
CA THR A 303 3.99 -3.77 -21.34
C THR A 303 3.61 -2.31 -21.54
N GLY A 304 4.36 -1.39 -20.94
CA GLY A 304 4.12 0.03 -21.04
C GLY A 304 3.14 0.63 -20.02
N ILE A 305 2.85 -0.08 -18.93
CA ILE A 305 2.21 0.50 -17.74
C ILE A 305 3.28 1.02 -16.78
N ASP A 306 2.94 2.08 -16.06
CA ASP A 306 3.73 2.58 -14.93
C ASP A 306 3.04 2.15 -13.63
N ILE A 307 3.80 1.66 -12.66
CA ILE A 307 3.26 1.03 -11.46
C ILE A 307 3.82 1.70 -10.21
N LEU A 308 2.94 2.02 -9.26
CA LEU A 308 3.34 2.36 -7.90
C LEU A 308 2.95 1.21 -6.97
N PRO A 309 3.89 0.32 -6.61
CA PRO A 309 3.58 -0.85 -5.82
C PRO A 309 3.37 -0.51 -4.35
N ALA A 310 2.64 -1.38 -3.66
CA ALA A 310 2.48 -1.38 -2.23
C ALA A 310 3.85 -1.60 -1.54
N PRO A 311 3.97 -1.26 -0.26
CA PRO A 311 5.17 -1.56 0.52
C PRO A 311 5.55 -3.04 0.47
N LEU A 312 6.86 -3.33 0.43
CA LEU A 312 7.37 -4.71 0.45
C LEU A 312 7.00 -5.43 1.75
N PHE A 313 6.93 -4.68 2.85
CA PHE A 313 6.59 -5.21 4.15
C PHE A 313 5.30 -4.56 4.68
N PRO A 314 4.34 -5.35 5.21
CA PRO A 314 3.04 -4.83 5.64
C PRO A 314 3.12 -3.72 6.71
N GLN A 315 4.15 -3.73 7.57
CA GLN A 315 4.34 -2.70 8.58
C GLN A 315 4.63 -1.32 7.98
N ASP A 316 5.28 -1.27 6.81
CA ASP A 316 5.64 -0.02 6.16
C ASP A 316 4.40 0.71 5.59
N ALA A 317 3.23 0.04 5.57
CA ALA A 317 1.95 0.68 5.29
C ALA A 317 1.64 1.83 6.25
N GLU A 318 2.16 1.81 7.49
CA GLU A 318 1.90 2.85 8.50
C GLU A 318 2.48 4.22 8.12
N TYR A 319 3.50 4.25 7.27
CA TYR A 319 4.09 5.50 6.77
C TYR A 319 3.20 6.18 5.71
N VAL A 320 2.25 5.45 5.13
CA VAL A 320 1.40 5.94 4.05
C VAL A 320 0.10 6.49 4.64
N THR A 321 -0.05 7.82 4.61
CA THR A 321 -1.23 8.51 5.15
C THR A 321 -2.26 8.81 4.07
N THR A 322 -3.48 9.17 4.46
CA THR A 322 -4.52 9.66 3.53
C THR A 322 -4.08 10.92 2.78
N GLN A 323 -3.35 11.82 3.42
CA GLN A 323 -2.80 13.01 2.76
C GLN A 323 -1.81 12.63 1.65
N HIS A 324 -0.96 11.63 1.89
CA HIS A 324 -0.04 11.11 0.87
C HIS A 324 -0.83 10.56 -0.32
N VAL A 325 -1.80 9.68 -0.08
CA VAL A 325 -2.63 9.08 -1.13
C VAL A 325 -3.39 10.15 -1.93
N GLY A 326 -4.01 11.13 -1.26
CA GLY A 326 -4.69 12.23 -1.95
C GLY A 326 -3.77 13.08 -2.83
N THR A 327 -2.52 13.30 -2.40
CA THR A 327 -1.51 14.02 -3.18
C THR A 327 -1.08 13.20 -4.39
N ILE A 328 -0.78 11.91 -4.19
CA ILE A 328 -0.38 10.97 -5.25
C ILE A 328 -1.46 10.87 -6.32
N LEU A 329 -2.72 10.68 -5.93
CA LEU A 329 -3.83 10.54 -6.88
C LEU A 329 -4.07 11.83 -7.67
N ARG A 330 -3.88 13.01 -7.06
CA ARG A 330 -3.93 14.29 -7.78
C ARG A 330 -2.86 14.39 -8.86
N LEU A 331 -1.60 14.09 -8.50
CA LEU A 331 -0.47 14.09 -9.42
C LEU A 331 -0.66 13.07 -10.55
N LEU A 332 -1.14 11.87 -10.23
CA LEU A 332 -1.44 10.85 -11.23
C LEU A 332 -2.53 11.34 -12.21
N LYS A 333 -3.59 11.96 -11.70
CA LYS A 333 -4.71 12.48 -12.50
C LYS A 333 -4.30 13.59 -13.47
N GLU A 334 -3.26 14.35 -13.15
CA GLU A 334 -2.68 15.38 -14.04
C GLU A 334 -1.76 14.79 -15.12
N ASN A 335 -1.05 13.70 -14.80
CA ASN A 335 0.05 13.17 -15.63
C ASN A 335 -0.33 11.96 -16.48
N TYR A 336 -1.35 11.19 -16.09
CA TYR A 336 -1.79 9.96 -16.74
C TYR A 336 -3.15 10.10 -17.41
N ASP A 337 -3.41 9.27 -18.43
CA ASP A 337 -4.73 9.21 -19.08
C ASP A 337 -5.67 8.23 -18.38
N TYR A 338 -5.13 7.13 -17.84
CA TYR A 338 -5.86 6.14 -17.08
C TYR A 338 -5.11 5.82 -15.78
N ILE A 339 -5.85 5.78 -14.69
CA ILE A 339 -5.32 5.42 -13.37
C ILE A 339 -6.18 4.27 -12.87
N ILE A 340 -5.58 3.09 -12.70
CA ILE A 340 -6.23 1.91 -12.14
C ILE A 340 -5.75 1.75 -10.69
N ILE A 341 -6.68 1.70 -9.76
CA ILE A 341 -6.40 1.56 -8.33
C ILE A 341 -6.84 0.15 -7.90
N ASP A 342 -5.90 -0.68 -7.45
CA ASP A 342 -6.22 -1.89 -6.70
C ASP A 342 -6.29 -1.58 -5.21
N THR A 343 -7.18 -2.24 -4.47
CA THR A 343 -7.48 -1.88 -3.08
C THR A 343 -7.61 -3.11 -2.18
N ALA A 344 -7.39 -2.93 -0.88
CA ALA A 344 -7.73 -3.92 0.13
C ALA A 344 -9.24 -4.20 0.19
N SER A 345 -9.62 -5.35 0.73
CA SER A 345 -11.03 -5.81 0.75
C SER A 345 -11.87 -5.24 1.90
N ALA A 346 -11.73 -3.94 2.19
CA ALA A 346 -12.39 -3.28 3.33
C ALA A 346 -12.59 -1.77 3.10
N PHE A 347 -13.48 -1.13 3.86
CA PHE A 347 -13.64 0.33 3.88
C PHE A 347 -12.80 0.93 5.00
N HIS A 348 -11.54 1.22 4.70
CA HIS A 348 -10.63 1.94 5.58
C HIS A 348 -10.27 3.31 5.00
N ASP A 349 -9.70 4.19 5.82
CA ASP A 349 -9.44 5.60 5.47
C ASP A 349 -8.69 5.78 4.16
N ILE A 350 -7.72 4.90 3.85
CA ILE A 350 -6.97 4.91 2.58
C ILE A 350 -7.89 4.66 1.37
N ASN A 351 -8.79 3.68 1.47
CA ASN A 351 -9.73 3.38 0.40
C ASN A 351 -10.79 4.48 0.25
N LEU A 352 -11.24 5.07 1.36
CA LEU A 352 -12.16 6.22 1.34
C LEU A 352 -11.51 7.42 0.66
N GLN A 353 -10.25 7.72 1.00
CA GLN A 353 -9.47 8.75 0.34
C GLN A 353 -9.33 8.51 -1.17
N ALA A 354 -9.19 7.26 -1.61
CA ALA A 354 -9.12 6.93 -3.03
C ALA A 354 -10.47 7.12 -3.75
N LEU A 355 -11.60 6.86 -3.06
CA LEU A 355 -12.94 7.05 -3.60
C LEU A 355 -13.24 8.52 -3.96
N ASP A 356 -12.68 9.48 -3.22
CA ASP A 356 -12.84 10.92 -3.49
C ASP A 356 -12.32 11.34 -4.88
N PHE A 357 -11.31 10.63 -5.40
CA PHE A 357 -10.71 10.91 -6.71
C PHE A 357 -11.29 10.06 -7.83
N THR A 358 -12.08 9.05 -7.48
CA THR A 358 -12.55 8.00 -8.38
C THR A 358 -13.65 8.49 -9.30
N ASP A 359 -13.50 8.19 -10.59
CA ASP A 359 -14.49 8.47 -11.64
C ASP A 359 -15.44 7.29 -11.88
N GLN A 360 -14.97 6.07 -11.68
CA GLN A 360 -15.78 4.85 -11.73
C GLN A 360 -15.23 3.74 -10.81
N ILE A 361 -16.12 2.95 -10.25
CA ILE A 361 -15.80 1.84 -9.34
C ILE A 361 -16.15 0.54 -10.05
N LEU A 362 -15.17 -0.32 -10.31
CA LEU A 362 -15.40 -1.70 -10.73
C LEU A 362 -15.62 -2.54 -9.48
N LEU A 363 -16.90 -2.76 -9.16
CA LEU A 363 -17.29 -3.59 -8.02
C LEU A 363 -17.28 -5.06 -8.46
N VAL A 364 -16.30 -5.82 -7.98
CA VAL A 364 -16.07 -7.21 -8.37
C VAL A 364 -16.92 -8.14 -7.52
N ALA A 365 -17.56 -9.13 -8.15
CA ALA A 365 -18.36 -10.13 -7.47
C ALA A 365 -18.27 -11.50 -8.13
N ASN A 366 -18.42 -12.56 -7.33
CA ASN A 366 -18.60 -13.94 -7.80
C ASN A 366 -20.07 -14.33 -7.60
N ARG A 367 -20.50 -15.44 -8.20
CA ARG A 367 -21.88 -15.97 -8.11
C ARG A 367 -22.18 -16.74 -6.82
N ASP A 368 -21.37 -16.63 -5.77
CA ASP A 368 -21.62 -17.26 -4.47
C ASP A 368 -22.38 -16.33 -3.50
N LEU A 369 -23.20 -16.92 -2.64
CA LEU A 369 -24.08 -16.18 -1.72
C LEU A 369 -23.32 -15.25 -0.76
N ALA A 370 -22.14 -15.66 -0.30
CA ALA A 370 -21.33 -14.84 0.60
C ALA A 370 -20.82 -13.58 -0.10
N THR A 371 -20.39 -13.69 -1.36
CA THR A 371 -20.00 -12.53 -2.16
C THR A 371 -21.19 -11.60 -2.42
N ILE A 372 -22.37 -12.14 -2.75
CA ILE A 372 -23.59 -11.33 -2.96
C ILE A 372 -23.95 -10.53 -1.71
N LYS A 373 -23.90 -11.15 -0.53
CA LYS A 373 -24.10 -10.46 0.76
C LYS A 373 -23.11 -9.31 0.93
N ASN A 374 -21.82 -9.54 0.71
CA ASN A 374 -20.78 -8.52 0.88
C ASN A 374 -20.90 -7.38 -0.15
N VAL A 375 -21.29 -7.70 -1.39
CA VAL A 375 -21.61 -6.71 -2.41
C VAL A 375 -22.75 -5.82 -1.93
N LYS A 376 -23.85 -6.40 -1.43
CA LYS A 376 -24.99 -5.62 -0.90
C LYS A 376 -24.57 -4.70 0.24
N THR A 377 -23.78 -5.18 1.20
CA THR A 377 -23.21 -4.33 2.26
C THR A 377 -22.35 -3.20 1.70
N SER A 378 -21.49 -3.51 0.73
CA SER A 378 -20.61 -2.52 0.08
C SER A 378 -21.42 -1.46 -0.67
N LEU A 379 -22.50 -1.85 -1.33
CA LEU A 379 -23.40 -0.93 -2.01
C LEU A 379 -24.07 0.02 -1.03
N ASN A 380 -24.56 -0.45 0.11
CA ASN A 380 -25.15 0.45 1.11
C ASN A 380 -24.17 1.53 1.58
N ILE A 381 -22.89 1.18 1.75
CA ILE A 381 -21.84 2.14 2.13
C ILE A 381 -21.58 3.11 0.98
N LEU A 382 -21.36 2.61 -0.24
CA LEU A 382 -21.11 3.46 -1.41
C LEU A 382 -22.30 4.39 -1.75
N ASP A 383 -23.53 3.92 -1.50
CA ASP A 383 -24.74 4.71 -1.68
C ASP A 383 -24.81 5.83 -0.63
N SER A 384 -24.41 5.56 0.63
CA SER A 384 -24.32 6.60 1.67
C SER A 384 -23.23 7.66 1.40
N LEU A 385 -22.31 7.37 0.49
CA LEU A 385 -21.26 8.27 0.01
C LEU A 385 -21.64 8.96 -1.32
N ASP A 386 -22.88 8.78 -1.79
CA ASP A 386 -23.37 9.31 -3.08
C ASP A 386 -22.55 8.84 -4.29
N LEU A 387 -22.04 7.60 -4.26
CA LEU A 387 -21.18 7.04 -5.32
C LEU A 387 -21.90 6.05 -6.24
N ARG A 388 -23.22 5.87 -6.11
CA ARG A 388 -24.01 4.86 -6.83
C ARG A 388 -23.81 4.90 -8.35
N ASP A 389 -23.84 6.10 -8.93
CA ASP A 389 -23.74 6.35 -10.37
C ASP A 389 -22.37 5.96 -10.96
N LYS A 390 -21.34 5.90 -10.11
CA LYS A 390 -19.98 5.49 -10.48
C LYS A 390 -19.79 3.98 -10.49
N ILE A 391 -20.71 3.19 -9.92
CA ILE A 391 -20.55 1.75 -9.72
C ILE A 391 -20.81 0.96 -10.99
N ARG A 392 -19.92 0.03 -11.31
CA ARG A 392 -20.03 -0.92 -12.42
C ARG A 392 -19.78 -2.32 -11.89
N LEU A 393 -20.82 -3.12 -11.87
CA LEU A 393 -20.75 -4.50 -11.37
C LEU A 393 -20.04 -5.39 -12.39
N VAL A 394 -18.94 -6.01 -11.98
CA VAL A 394 -18.16 -6.96 -12.78
C VAL A 394 -18.29 -8.34 -12.14
N LEU A 395 -18.92 -9.29 -12.86
CA LEU A 395 -18.99 -10.68 -12.40
C LEU A 395 -17.75 -11.44 -12.83
N ASN A 396 -16.96 -11.86 -11.86
CA ASN A 396 -15.85 -12.78 -12.06
C ASN A 396 -16.32 -14.24 -11.92
N ARG A 397 -15.63 -15.16 -12.59
CA ARG A 397 -15.96 -16.59 -12.64
C ARG A 397 -17.44 -16.83 -13.00
N SER A 398 -17.91 -16.07 -13.97
CA SER A 398 -19.34 -15.94 -14.33
C SER A 398 -20.00 -17.22 -14.83
N ASP A 399 -19.21 -18.15 -15.36
CA ASP A 399 -19.58 -19.42 -15.96
C ASP A 399 -19.59 -20.61 -14.99
N GLN A 400 -19.41 -20.38 -13.68
CA GLN A 400 -19.53 -21.47 -12.70
C GLN A 400 -20.98 -21.94 -12.55
N ASP A 401 -21.25 -23.21 -12.92
CA ASP A 401 -22.58 -23.84 -12.97
C ASP A 401 -23.30 -23.94 -11.61
N LEU A 402 -22.56 -23.89 -10.50
CA LEU A 402 -23.11 -24.04 -9.13
C LEU A 402 -23.45 -22.68 -8.46
N GLY A 403 -23.40 -21.58 -9.21
CA GLY A 403 -23.63 -20.23 -8.68
C GLY A 403 -25.10 -19.78 -8.71
N VAL A 404 -25.39 -18.71 -7.99
CA VAL A 404 -26.68 -17.98 -8.08
C VAL A 404 -26.89 -17.48 -9.50
N GLU A 405 -28.11 -17.58 -10.02
CA GLU A 405 -28.48 -17.03 -11.33
C GLU A 405 -28.21 -15.54 -11.41
N ILE A 406 -27.71 -15.08 -12.57
CA ILE A 406 -27.33 -13.67 -12.75
C ILE A 406 -28.54 -12.75 -12.52
N ALA A 407 -29.72 -13.13 -13.01
CA ALA A 407 -30.95 -12.36 -12.82
C ALA A 407 -31.33 -12.19 -11.35
N ASP A 408 -31.15 -13.23 -10.53
CA ASP A 408 -31.43 -13.20 -9.09
C ASP A 408 -30.39 -12.37 -8.35
N LEU A 409 -29.12 -12.46 -8.74
CA LEU A 409 -28.05 -11.59 -8.22
C LEU A 409 -28.36 -10.12 -8.50
N GLU A 410 -28.64 -9.76 -9.75
CA GLU A 410 -28.99 -8.39 -10.16
C GLU A 410 -30.24 -7.86 -9.46
N LYS A 411 -31.19 -8.75 -9.15
CA LYS A 411 -32.36 -8.40 -8.34
C LYS A 411 -31.97 -8.15 -6.88
N GLY A 412 -31.12 -9.00 -6.31
CA GLY A 412 -30.70 -8.90 -4.90
C GLY A 412 -29.84 -7.67 -4.58
N VAL A 413 -29.03 -7.22 -5.54
CA VAL A 413 -28.10 -6.06 -5.39
C VAL A 413 -28.58 -4.79 -6.09
N GLU A 414 -29.71 -4.87 -6.82
CA GLU A 414 -30.31 -3.75 -7.56
C GLU A 414 -29.34 -3.05 -8.54
N LEU A 415 -28.41 -3.81 -9.12
CA LEU A 415 -27.49 -3.37 -10.18
C LEU A 415 -27.54 -4.35 -11.35
N VAL A 416 -27.31 -3.85 -12.55
CA VAL A 416 -27.10 -4.67 -13.75
C VAL A 416 -25.61 -4.97 -13.89
N VAL A 417 -25.30 -6.20 -14.28
CA VAL A 417 -23.94 -6.64 -14.55
C VAL A 417 -23.41 -5.93 -15.80
N SER A 418 -22.38 -5.11 -15.62
CA SER A 418 -21.76 -4.31 -16.69
C SER A 418 -20.79 -5.13 -17.55
N HIS A 419 -20.17 -6.15 -16.95
CA HIS A 419 -19.23 -7.04 -17.62
C HIS A 419 -19.12 -8.39 -16.90
N GLN A 420 -18.84 -9.45 -17.65
CA GLN A 420 -18.67 -10.80 -17.15
C GLN A 420 -17.29 -11.34 -17.56
N ILE A 421 -16.61 -11.99 -16.63
CA ILE A 421 -15.29 -12.59 -16.84
C ILE A 421 -15.47 -14.10 -16.60
N PRO A 422 -15.15 -14.96 -17.60
CA PRO A 422 -15.23 -16.40 -17.43
C PRO A 422 -14.11 -16.92 -16.52
N SER A 423 -14.32 -18.08 -15.94
CA SER A 423 -13.35 -18.76 -15.08
C SER A 423 -12.29 -19.46 -15.92
N ASP A 424 -11.03 -19.17 -15.64
CA ASP A 424 -9.88 -19.92 -16.18
C ASP A 424 -8.76 -19.94 -15.13
N GLU A 425 -9.00 -20.68 -14.05
CA GLU A 425 -8.08 -20.75 -12.91
C GLU A 425 -6.69 -21.24 -13.30
N ARG A 426 -6.62 -22.20 -14.23
CA ARG A 426 -5.35 -22.76 -14.69
C ARG A 426 -4.49 -21.70 -15.38
N SER A 427 -5.07 -20.95 -16.32
CA SER A 427 -4.33 -19.89 -17.03
C SER A 427 -3.96 -18.76 -16.09
N VAL A 428 -4.85 -18.39 -15.14
CA VAL A 428 -4.57 -17.33 -14.15
C VAL A 428 -3.46 -17.73 -13.19
N ILE A 429 -3.51 -18.92 -12.59
CA ILE A 429 -2.46 -19.39 -11.67
C ILE A 429 -1.12 -19.53 -12.42
N SER A 430 -1.14 -20.08 -13.64
CA SER A 430 0.07 -20.17 -14.45
C SER A 430 0.66 -18.80 -14.79
N ALA A 431 -0.19 -17.81 -15.07
CA ALA A 431 0.20 -16.43 -15.36
C ALA A 431 0.85 -15.77 -14.13
N ILE A 432 0.22 -15.89 -12.96
CA ILE A 432 0.73 -15.35 -11.68
C ILE A 432 2.10 -15.95 -11.35
N ASN A 433 2.25 -17.27 -11.41
CA ASN A 433 3.51 -17.94 -11.08
C ASN A 433 4.65 -17.62 -12.06
N LYS A 434 4.33 -17.10 -13.25
CA LYS A 434 5.30 -16.60 -14.24
C LYS A 434 5.55 -15.11 -14.10
N GLY A 435 4.79 -14.41 -13.26
CA GLY A 435 4.81 -12.95 -13.13
C GLY A 435 4.44 -12.22 -14.42
N VAL A 436 3.54 -12.81 -15.23
CA VAL A 436 3.10 -12.23 -16.51
C VAL A 436 1.57 -12.23 -16.59
N PRO A 437 0.92 -11.10 -16.90
CA PRO A 437 -0.54 -11.00 -17.05
C PRO A 437 -1.15 -12.06 -17.98
N VAL A 438 -2.34 -12.59 -17.65
CA VAL A 438 -3.02 -13.62 -18.44
C VAL A 438 -3.34 -13.16 -19.86
N VAL A 439 -3.63 -11.87 -20.05
CA VAL A 439 -3.87 -11.26 -21.38
C VAL A 439 -2.68 -11.37 -22.34
N LEU A 440 -1.48 -11.63 -21.81
CA LEU A 440 -0.25 -11.85 -22.56
C LEU A 440 0.10 -13.34 -22.63
N SER A 441 0.14 -14.03 -21.49
CA SER A 441 0.56 -15.43 -21.42
C SER A 441 -0.44 -16.40 -22.08
N SER A 442 -1.73 -16.04 -22.07
CA SER A 442 -2.83 -16.82 -22.64
C SER A 442 -3.75 -15.93 -23.49
N GLY A 443 -3.17 -15.21 -24.45
CA GLY A 443 -3.89 -14.17 -25.21
C GLY A 443 -5.14 -14.63 -25.98
N SER A 444 -5.21 -15.90 -26.37
CA SER A 444 -6.35 -16.49 -27.08
C SER A 444 -7.44 -17.06 -26.17
N ALA A 445 -7.20 -17.16 -24.85
CA ALA A 445 -8.17 -17.66 -23.89
C ALA A 445 -9.38 -16.72 -23.76
N GLU A 446 -10.55 -17.28 -23.44
CA GLU A 446 -11.78 -16.48 -23.30
C GLU A 446 -11.68 -15.44 -22.18
N ILE A 447 -10.96 -15.74 -21.10
CA ILE A 447 -10.68 -14.78 -20.02
C ILE A 447 -9.92 -13.54 -20.55
N SER A 448 -8.91 -13.75 -21.38
CA SER A 448 -8.09 -12.70 -22.00
C SER A 448 -8.91 -11.86 -22.97
N LYS A 449 -9.76 -12.51 -23.78
CA LYS A 449 -10.71 -11.80 -24.66
C LYS A 449 -11.71 -10.97 -23.86
N SER A 450 -12.17 -11.45 -22.69
CA SER A 450 -13.05 -10.69 -21.82
C SER A 450 -12.38 -9.42 -21.28
N PHE A 451 -11.14 -9.53 -20.76
CA PHE A 451 -10.39 -8.35 -20.32
C PHE A 451 -10.20 -7.33 -21.47
N ARG A 452 -9.92 -7.79 -22.69
CA ARG A 452 -9.84 -6.91 -23.88
C ARG A 452 -11.16 -6.19 -24.14
N ARG A 453 -12.28 -6.93 -24.18
CA ARG A 453 -13.64 -6.34 -24.33
C ARG A 453 -13.97 -5.35 -23.21
N LEU A 454 -13.50 -5.56 -21.99
CA LEU A 454 -13.69 -4.62 -20.89
C LEU A 454 -12.90 -3.33 -21.13
N GLY A 455 -11.62 -3.45 -21.48
CA GLY A 455 -10.75 -2.30 -21.79
C GLY A 455 -11.25 -1.49 -22.98
N GLU A 456 -11.75 -2.14 -24.04
CA GLU A 456 -12.34 -1.49 -25.22
C GLU A 456 -13.49 -0.54 -24.85
N LYS A 457 -14.34 -0.92 -23.88
CA LYS A 457 -15.44 -0.07 -23.39
C LYS A 457 -14.94 1.19 -22.67
N MET A 458 -13.69 1.22 -22.23
CA MET A 458 -13.07 2.34 -21.51
C MET A 458 -12.15 3.20 -22.39
N VAL A 459 -11.86 2.77 -23.63
CA VAL A 459 -11.00 3.50 -24.56
C VAL A 459 -11.56 4.90 -24.84
N GLY A 460 -10.66 5.88 -24.90
CA GLY A 460 -10.97 7.30 -25.06
C GLY A 460 -11.30 8.00 -23.75
N GLY A 461 -10.94 7.43 -22.59
CA GLY A 461 -11.21 8.02 -21.28
C GLY A 461 -12.69 7.98 -20.88
N LYS A 462 -13.47 7.07 -21.49
CA LYS A 462 -14.91 6.97 -21.23
C LYS A 462 -15.16 6.09 -20.00
N ARG A 463 -16.04 6.55 -19.12
CA ARG A 463 -16.65 5.70 -18.09
C ARG A 463 -17.44 4.59 -18.78
N LEU A 464 -17.48 3.41 -18.19
CA LEU A 464 -18.40 2.37 -18.64
C LEU A 464 -19.84 2.93 -18.59
N PRO A 465 -20.71 2.62 -19.57
CA PRO A 465 -22.09 3.09 -19.55
C PRO A 465 -22.81 2.55 -18.31
N ASN A 466 -23.62 3.41 -17.66
CA ASN A 466 -24.47 2.97 -16.57
C ASN A 466 -25.65 2.19 -17.17
N GLN A 467 -25.74 0.89 -16.89
CA GLN A 467 -26.92 0.11 -17.27
C GLN A 467 -27.89 0.14 -16.10
N GLU A 468 -28.70 1.21 -16.02
CA GLU A 468 -29.83 1.20 -15.11
C GLU A 468 -30.88 0.20 -15.63
N LYS A 469 -31.50 -0.56 -14.72
CA LYS A 469 -32.71 -1.33 -15.05
C LYS A 469 -33.73 -0.34 -15.63
N GLN A 470 -34.19 -0.58 -16.86
CA GLN A 470 -35.21 0.22 -17.56
C GLN A 470 -36.57 0.35 -16.82
N GLY A 471 -36.69 -0.12 -15.58
CA GLY A 471 -37.92 -0.12 -14.79
C GLY A 471 -38.33 1.24 -14.19
N LYS A 472 -37.39 2.16 -13.91
CA LYS A 472 -37.77 3.49 -13.33
C LYS A 472 -38.10 4.54 -14.39
N ALA A 473 -37.45 4.48 -15.56
CA ALA A 473 -37.71 5.44 -16.64
C ALA A 473 -39.10 5.26 -17.28
N LEU A 474 -39.67 4.05 -17.30
CA LEU A 474 -41.03 3.82 -17.80
C LEU A 474 -42.11 4.35 -16.85
N ILE A 475 -41.90 4.24 -15.53
CA ILE A 475 -42.87 4.71 -14.54
C ILE A 475 -42.98 6.24 -14.59
N ASN A 476 -41.87 6.97 -14.69
CA ASN A 476 -41.90 8.43 -14.81
C ASN A 476 -42.51 8.92 -16.14
N ARG A 477 -42.56 8.08 -17.17
CA ARG A 477 -43.17 8.41 -18.48
C ARG A 477 -44.67 8.07 -18.56
N ILE A 478 -45.16 7.18 -17.69
CA ILE A 478 -46.59 6.85 -17.59
C ILE A 478 -47.31 7.81 -16.62
N PHE A 479 -46.61 8.38 -15.64
CA PHE A 479 -47.18 9.40 -14.73
C PHE A 479 -47.01 10.85 -15.23
N SER A 480 -46.51 11.05 -16.46
CA SER A 480 -46.39 12.37 -17.11
C SER A 480 -47.18 12.51 -18.42
N LEU A 481 -48.09 11.55 -18.68
CA LEU A 481 -49.15 11.62 -19.69
C LEU A 481 -50.50 11.60 -18.96
#